data_AF-A0A516NI80-F1
#
_entry.id   AF-A0A516NI80-F1
#
_cell.length_a   1.000
_cell.length_b   1.000
_cell.length_c   1.000
_cell.angle_alpha   90.00
_cell.angle_beta   90.00
_cell.angle_gamma   90.00
#
_symmetry.space_group_name_H-M   'P 1'
#
loop_
_entity.id
_entity.type
_entity.pdbx_description
1 polymer ?
#
loop_
_entity_poly.entity_id
_entity_poly.type
_entity_poly.pdbx_seq_one_letter_code
_entity_poly.pdbx_strand_id
1 'polypeptide(L)'
;MCGETCCHTWRFSARLFSVAVGVKVVGAIFRRVLLVGVVVVFGAACAVLPTEPPPPVRLGAAPVTATGPRYEGAPLHSSGFYEFDQWPKACNLITDTDIRAIFPQVTDTERFAVHQDLMLTAPLSALEPPEPEWARERVRVGGALCTVAMALPGIAFEADELPPRSGAEVTIEVIAAGSAGVVYRNRPQPFPADPPITVAGIPCVAAQGNSLVCATLYVLFQVSMTVEYTRQVDEYTAIRYLHGTETVAFGREPDKDELRRQREWERSVIVRELVEAVVAKL
;
A
#
# COMPACT_ATOMS: atom_id res chain seq x y z
N MET A 1 9.39 -16.48 38.67
CA MET A 1 10.39 -15.82 39.53
C MET A 1 11.77 -16.27 39.06
N CYS A 2 12.76 -15.37 39.15
CA CYS A 2 13.97 -15.21 38.31
C CYS A 2 13.64 -14.54 36.96
N GLY A 3 14.06 -13.32 36.63
CA GLY A 3 14.95 -12.35 37.29
C GLY A 3 15.95 -11.78 36.27
N GLU A 4 15.95 -10.45 36.11
CA GLU A 4 17.06 -9.57 35.68
C GLU A 4 17.43 -9.54 34.17
N THR A 5 17.11 -8.51 33.39
CA THR A 5 17.59 -7.10 33.27
C THR A 5 18.76 -6.86 32.29
N CYS A 6 18.53 -5.87 31.42
CA CYS A 6 19.46 -4.87 30.88
C CYS A 6 20.50 -5.28 29.82
N CYS A 7 20.27 -4.78 28.59
CA CYS A 7 21.33 -4.19 27.78
C CYS A 7 20.81 -2.94 27.04
N HIS A 8 20.86 -1.79 27.71
CA HIS A 8 20.87 -0.47 27.08
C HIS A 8 22.30 -0.18 26.61
N THR A 9 22.55 -0.16 25.30
CA THR A 9 23.83 0.27 24.74
C THR A 9 23.83 1.79 24.58
N TRP A 10 24.54 2.45 25.49
CA TRP A 10 24.91 3.86 25.39
C TRP A 10 25.89 4.09 24.24
N ARG A 11 25.59 5.09 23.39
CA ARG A 11 26.53 5.66 22.41
C ARG A 11 27.64 6.43 23.13
N PHE A 12 28.86 5.90 23.12
CA PHE A 12 30.06 6.69 23.40
C PHE A 12 30.57 7.35 22.12
N SER A 13 30.45 8.68 22.01
CA SER A 13 31.16 9.48 21.02
C SER A 13 32.64 9.60 21.41
N ALA A 14 33.50 8.79 20.80
CA ALA A 14 34.94 9.01 20.83
C ALA A 14 35.33 10.00 19.71
N ARG A 15 35.45 11.29 20.06
CA ARG A 15 36.16 12.28 19.23
C ARG A 15 37.66 11.98 19.31
N LEU A 16 38.24 11.46 18.24
CA LEU A 16 39.69 11.36 18.10
C LEU A 16 40.22 12.67 17.48
N PHE A 17 40.88 13.47 18.31
CA PHE A 17 41.76 14.56 17.88
C PHE A 17 42.99 13.96 17.20
N SER A 18 43.21 14.32 15.93
CA SER A 18 44.45 14.06 15.22
C SER A 18 45.43 15.21 15.50
N VAL A 19 46.49 14.95 16.26
CA VAL A 19 47.62 15.87 16.45
C VAL A 19 48.82 15.26 15.76
N ALA A 20 49.26 15.92 14.68
CA ALA A 20 50.49 15.59 13.98
C ALA A 20 51.70 16.11 14.77
N VAL A 21 52.64 15.23 15.12
CA VAL A 21 54.01 15.61 15.51
C VAL A 21 54.96 14.75 14.71
N GLY A 22 55.72 15.39 13.81
CA GLY A 22 56.83 14.77 13.10
C GLY A 22 58.11 14.83 13.92
N VAL A 23 58.87 13.74 13.95
CA VAL A 23 60.29 13.72 14.35
C VAL A 23 61.06 12.75 13.43
N LYS A 24 62.24 13.19 13.00
CA LYS A 24 63.15 12.58 12.04
C LYS A 24 63.86 11.31 12.56
N VAL A 25 64.18 10.46 11.59
CA VAL A 25 65.08 9.29 11.58
C VAL A 25 66.47 9.58 12.15
N VAL A 26 67.04 8.66 12.96
CA VAL A 26 68.44 8.14 12.89
C VAL A 26 68.58 6.84 13.71
N GLY A 27 69.04 5.75 13.08
CA GLY A 27 70.19 4.95 13.55
C GLY A 27 70.03 3.80 14.57
N ALA A 28 70.33 2.60 14.06
CA ALA A 28 71.12 1.52 14.69
C ALA A 28 70.49 0.56 15.73
N ILE A 29 70.39 -0.71 15.28
CA ILE A 29 70.84 -1.96 15.93
C ILE A 29 70.44 -2.15 17.40
N PHE A 30 69.60 -3.16 17.71
CA PHE A 30 69.88 -4.19 18.74
C PHE A 30 68.81 -5.32 18.76
N ARG A 31 69.31 -6.56 18.64
CA ARG A 31 68.90 -7.84 19.27
C ARG A 31 67.40 -8.24 19.40
N ARG A 32 67.09 -9.32 18.68
CA ARG A 32 66.38 -10.55 19.08
C ARG A 32 65.65 -10.52 20.45
N VAL A 33 64.32 -10.49 20.42
CA VAL A 33 63.48 -11.29 21.34
C VAL A 33 62.32 -11.86 20.54
N LEU A 34 62.32 -13.19 20.43
CA LEU A 34 61.27 -14.00 19.84
C LEU A 34 60.16 -14.12 20.89
N LEU A 35 59.08 -13.36 20.74
CA LEU A 35 57.89 -13.47 21.58
C LEU A 35 56.76 -14.03 20.72
N VAL A 36 56.65 -15.36 20.73
CA VAL A 36 55.49 -16.10 20.22
C VAL A 36 54.37 -15.88 21.23
N GLY A 37 53.66 -14.76 21.07
CA GLY A 37 52.40 -14.51 21.75
C GLY A 37 51.28 -15.14 20.93
N VAL A 38 50.79 -16.30 21.37
CA VAL A 38 49.58 -16.93 20.84
C VAL A 38 48.40 -16.01 21.14
N VAL A 39 47.95 -15.26 20.14
CA VAL A 39 46.67 -14.55 20.19
C VAL A 39 45.58 -15.59 20.02
N VAL A 40 45.00 -16.03 21.13
CA VAL A 40 43.73 -16.76 21.11
C VAL A 40 42.65 -15.74 20.74
N VAL A 41 42.40 -15.58 19.45
CA VAL A 41 41.19 -14.91 18.97
C VAL A 41 40.04 -15.85 19.32
N PHE A 42 39.38 -15.61 20.45
CA PHE A 42 38.02 -16.10 20.68
C PHE A 42 37.14 -15.41 19.65
N GLY A 43 37.11 -15.98 18.44
CA GLY A 43 36.09 -15.70 17.46
C GLY A 43 34.77 -16.15 18.03
N ALA A 44 34.12 -15.28 18.80
CA ALA A 44 32.68 -15.32 18.96
C ALA A 44 32.11 -15.09 17.56
N ALA A 45 32.08 -16.16 16.77
CA ALA A 45 31.18 -16.27 15.65
C ALA A 45 29.80 -16.20 16.28
N CYS A 46 29.26 -14.99 16.38
CA CYS A 46 27.82 -14.80 16.35
C CYS A 46 27.39 -15.47 15.05
N ALA A 47 27.03 -16.75 15.13
CA ALA A 47 26.33 -17.44 14.08
C ALA A 47 25.06 -16.61 13.88
N VAL A 48 25.09 -15.75 12.87
CA VAL A 48 23.88 -15.14 12.32
C VAL A 48 23.11 -16.34 11.81
N LEU A 49 22.21 -16.86 12.64
CA LEU A 49 21.32 -17.93 12.25
C LEU A 49 20.57 -17.41 11.01
N PRO A 50 20.56 -18.16 9.90
CA PRO A 50 19.78 -17.77 8.74
C PRO A 50 18.34 -17.60 9.22
N THR A 51 17.86 -16.37 9.17
CA THR A 51 16.48 -16.00 9.44
C THR A 51 15.61 -16.75 8.43
N GLU A 52 14.75 -17.64 8.93
CA GLU A 52 13.80 -18.35 8.08
C GLU A 52 12.97 -17.30 7.33
N PRO A 53 12.76 -17.45 6.00
CA PRO A 53 11.99 -16.48 5.25
C PRO A 53 10.57 -16.38 5.83
N PRO A 54 9.96 -15.18 5.83
CA PRO A 54 8.61 -15.02 6.32
C PRO A 54 7.64 -15.94 5.55
N PRO A 55 6.57 -16.43 6.21
CA PRO A 55 5.57 -17.24 5.54
C PRO A 55 4.91 -16.43 4.41
N PRO A 56 4.43 -17.09 3.34
CA PRO A 56 3.74 -16.40 2.26
C PRO A 56 2.46 -15.72 2.76
N VAL A 57 2.11 -14.59 2.14
CA VAL A 57 0.87 -13.86 2.34
C VAL A 57 -0.28 -14.69 1.80
N ARG A 58 -1.14 -15.20 2.68
CA ARG A 58 -2.33 -15.96 2.32
C ARG A 58 -3.42 -15.02 1.82
N LEU A 59 -3.98 -15.38 0.69
CA LEU A 59 -5.13 -14.70 0.11
C LEU A 59 -6.39 -15.53 0.35
N GLY A 60 -7.40 -14.87 0.87
CA GLY A 60 -8.77 -15.36 0.96
C GLY A 60 -9.70 -14.54 0.06
N ALA A 61 -10.99 -14.67 0.32
CA ALA A 61 -12.04 -13.93 -0.37
C ALA A 61 -12.94 -13.26 0.67
N ALA A 62 -13.38 -12.04 0.41
CA ALA A 62 -14.33 -11.36 1.27
C ALA A 62 -15.74 -11.97 1.12
N PRO A 63 -16.53 -12.07 2.20
CA PRO A 63 -17.93 -12.45 2.09
C PRO A 63 -18.70 -11.38 1.30
N VAL A 64 -19.25 -11.76 0.15
CA VAL A 64 -20.10 -10.88 -0.68
C VAL A 64 -21.48 -10.79 -0.06
N THR A 65 -21.60 -9.99 1.01
CA THR A 65 -22.90 -9.70 1.63
C THR A 65 -23.37 -8.34 1.17
N ALA A 66 -24.51 -8.29 0.47
CA ALA A 66 -25.12 -7.05 0.04
C ALA A 66 -25.59 -6.24 1.26
N THR A 67 -24.81 -5.24 1.68
CA THR A 67 -25.11 -4.41 2.87
C THR A 67 -25.15 -2.90 2.57
N GLY A 68 -25.00 -2.53 1.31
CA GLY A 68 -24.94 -1.13 0.87
C GLY A 68 -26.29 -0.41 0.79
N PRO A 69 -26.32 0.92 0.96
CA PRO A 69 -27.50 1.72 0.64
C PRO A 69 -27.74 1.68 -0.87
N ARG A 70 -29.00 1.50 -1.29
CA ARG A 70 -29.37 1.68 -2.69
C ARG A 70 -29.38 3.17 -3.00
N TYR A 71 -28.50 3.61 -3.90
CA TYR A 71 -28.39 5.01 -4.34
C TYR A 71 -29.50 5.44 -5.33
N GLU A 72 -30.39 4.53 -5.70
CA GLU A 72 -31.53 4.82 -6.56
C GLU A 72 -32.44 5.88 -5.94
N GLY A 73 -32.61 7.02 -6.63
CA GLY A 73 -33.49 8.11 -6.19
C GLY A 73 -32.88 9.07 -5.15
N ALA A 74 -31.59 8.97 -4.83
CA ALA A 74 -30.94 9.96 -3.98
C ALA A 74 -30.98 11.38 -4.61
N PRO A 75 -31.09 12.45 -3.80
CA PRO A 75 -31.16 13.82 -4.30
C PRO A 75 -29.97 14.18 -5.19
N LEU A 76 -30.25 14.84 -6.31
CA LEU A 76 -29.24 15.27 -7.27
C LEU A 76 -28.98 16.77 -7.16
N HIS A 77 -27.70 17.11 -7.15
CA HIS A 77 -27.23 18.47 -7.38
C HIS A 77 -27.49 18.87 -8.85
N SER A 78 -27.50 20.18 -9.15
CA SER A 78 -27.71 20.70 -10.52
C SER A 78 -26.69 20.19 -11.55
N SER A 79 -25.52 19.79 -11.08
CA SER A 79 -24.43 19.17 -11.85
C SER A 79 -24.71 17.71 -12.25
N GLY A 80 -25.78 17.10 -11.73
CA GLY A 80 -26.17 15.71 -11.98
C GLY A 80 -25.43 14.68 -11.11
N PHE A 81 -24.50 15.14 -10.27
CA PHE A 81 -23.97 14.35 -9.16
C PHE A 81 -25.05 14.24 -8.07
N TYR A 82 -24.94 13.26 -7.17
CA TYR A 82 -25.69 13.33 -5.92
C TYR A 82 -25.25 14.55 -5.12
N GLU A 83 -26.14 15.06 -4.27
CA GLU A 83 -25.75 16.02 -3.24
C GLU A 83 -24.48 15.54 -2.53
N PHE A 84 -23.49 16.42 -2.41
CA PHE A 84 -22.11 16.02 -2.12
C PHE A 84 -21.92 15.36 -0.74
N ASP A 85 -22.79 15.69 0.22
CA ASP A 85 -22.84 15.07 1.54
C ASP A 85 -23.40 13.64 1.51
N GLN A 86 -24.19 13.28 0.49
CA GLN A 86 -24.83 11.97 0.30
C GLN A 86 -23.94 10.95 -0.42
N TRP A 87 -22.71 11.33 -0.81
CA TRP A 87 -21.80 10.40 -1.46
C TRP A 87 -21.43 9.22 -0.54
N PRO A 88 -21.25 8.01 -1.10
CA PRO A 88 -20.67 6.88 -0.37
C PRO A 88 -19.39 7.32 0.33
N LYS A 89 -19.29 7.03 1.63
CA LYS A 89 -18.03 7.23 2.36
C LYS A 89 -17.11 6.05 2.04
N ALA A 90 -15.97 6.30 1.41
CA ALA A 90 -15.04 5.27 0.98
C ALA A 90 -14.62 4.32 2.11
N CYS A 91 -14.42 4.84 3.33
CA CYS A 91 -14.07 4.00 4.48
C CYS A 91 -15.18 3.06 4.95
N ASN A 92 -16.43 3.29 4.55
CA ASN A 92 -17.54 2.39 4.83
C ASN A 92 -17.67 1.28 3.76
N LEU A 93 -16.98 1.42 2.61
CA LEU A 93 -17.04 0.44 1.52
C LEU A 93 -16.15 -0.78 1.75
N ILE A 94 -15.23 -0.70 2.72
CA ILE A 94 -14.42 -1.83 3.17
C ILE A 94 -14.31 -1.85 4.68
N THR A 95 -14.62 -2.99 5.29
CA THR A 95 -14.54 -3.20 6.74
C THR A 95 -13.27 -3.96 7.12
N ASP A 96 -12.88 -3.93 8.40
CA ASP A 96 -11.75 -4.72 8.87
C ASP A 96 -12.03 -6.22 8.72
N THR A 97 -13.30 -6.61 8.79
CA THR A 97 -13.73 -7.99 8.51
C THR A 97 -13.44 -8.37 7.05
N ASP A 98 -13.69 -7.48 6.09
CA ASP A 98 -13.36 -7.74 4.68
C ASP A 98 -11.85 -7.85 4.47
N ILE A 99 -11.09 -6.92 5.06
CA ILE A 99 -9.61 -6.93 4.99
C ILE A 99 -9.06 -8.23 5.57
N ARG A 100 -9.55 -8.67 6.74
CA ARG A 100 -9.10 -9.93 7.36
C ARG A 100 -9.61 -11.17 6.63
N ALA A 101 -10.71 -11.08 5.88
CA ALA A 101 -11.17 -12.19 5.04
C ALA A 101 -10.26 -12.35 3.80
N ILE A 102 -9.87 -11.23 3.18
CA ILE A 102 -8.96 -11.21 2.02
C ILE A 102 -7.51 -11.51 2.45
N PHE A 103 -7.08 -11.00 3.61
CA PHE A 103 -5.75 -11.18 4.18
C PHE A 103 -5.83 -11.74 5.61
N PRO A 104 -6.01 -13.07 5.79
CA PRO A 104 -6.22 -13.68 7.10
C PRO A 104 -5.06 -13.54 8.09
N GLN A 105 -3.88 -13.13 7.62
CA GLN A 105 -2.68 -12.97 8.42
C GLN A 105 -2.41 -11.52 8.84
N VAL A 106 -3.30 -10.58 8.54
CA VAL A 106 -3.17 -9.20 9.01
C VAL A 106 -3.29 -9.15 10.53
N THR A 107 -2.24 -8.68 11.19
CA THR A 107 -2.21 -8.51 12.65
C THR A 107 -2.67 -7.12 13.07
N ASP A 108 -2.27 -6.11 12.30
CA ASP A 108 -2.52 -4.69 12.59
C ASP A 108 -3.08 -4.01 11.34
N THR A 109 -4.15 -3.26 11.54
CA THR A 109 -4.78 -2.41 10.51
C THR A 109 -4.90 -1.00 11.07
N GLU A 110 -4.39 -0.03 10.33
CA GLU A 110 -4.60 1.38 10.63
C GLU A 110 -5.35 2.03 9.47
N ARG A 111 -6.42 2.76 9.80
CA ARG A 111 -7.23 3.47 8.83
C ARG A 111 -6.86 4.94 8.86
N PHE A 112 -6.32 5.41 7.76
CA PHE A 112 -6.00 6.81 7.59
C PHE A 112 -7.17 7.52 6.94
N ALA A 113 -7.74 8.45 7.70
CA ALA A 113 -8.67 9.45 7.21
C ALA A 113 -7.94 10.74 6.75
N VAL A 114 -6.64 10.64 6.45
CA VAL A 114 -5.85 11.81 6.06
C VAL A 114 -6.25 12.16 4.62
N HIS A 115 -6.82 13.35 4.42
CA HIS A 115 -7.36 13.83 3.14
C HIS A 115 -8.53 12.99 2.57
N GLN A 116 -9.48 12.59 3.42
CA GLN A 116 -10.75 11.98 2.99
C GLN A 116 -11.54 12.80 1.96
N ASP A 117 -11.19 14.07 1.81
CA ASP A 117 -11.88 15.02 0.96
C ASP A 117 -11.33 14.97 -0.47
N LEU A 118 -12.17 14.61 -1.42
CA LEU A 118 -11.85 14.78 -2.84
C LEU A 118 -12.22 16.20 -3.28
N MET A 119 -11.26 16.91 -3.88
CA MET A 119 -11.56 18.17 -4.57
C MET A 119 -12.06 17.87 -5.97
N LEU A 120 -13.38 17.92 -6.13
CA LEU A 120 -14.03 17.78 -7.41
C LEU A 120 -14.10 19.12 -8.13
N THR A 121 -13.99 19.06 -9.44
CA THR A 121 -14.31 20.19 -10.32
C THR A 121 -15.56 19.80 -11.11
N ALA A 122 -16.74 20.16 -10.58
CA ALA A 122 -18.03 19.81 -11.13
C ALA A 122 -18.56 20.94 -12.04
N PRO A 123 -19.24 20.63 -13.16
CA PRO A 123 -19.95 21.67 -13.91
C PRO A 123 -21.10 22.23 -13.05
N LEU A 124 -21.43 23.51 -13.17
CA LEU A 124 -22.55 24.12 -12.43
C LEU A 124 -23.90 23.52 -12.84
N SER A 125 -23.98 23.04 -14.08
CA SER A 125 -25.16 22.40 -14.67
C SER A 125 -24.78 21.14 -15.44
N ALA A 126 -25.63 20.11 -15.35
CA ALA A 126 -25.50 18.89 -16.16
C ALA A 126 -25.87 19.09 -17.64
N LEU A 127 -26.33 20.28 -18.03
CA LEU A 127 -26.79 20.60 -19.39
C LEU A 127 -25.61 20.81 -20.34
N GLU A 128 -25.76 20.36 -21.59
CA GLU A 128 -24.82 20.65 -22.67
C GLU A 128 -25.04 22.07 -23.23
N PRO A 129 -23.99 22.76 -23.74
CA PRO A 129 -22.61 22.31 -23.95
C PRO A 129 -21.75 22.30 -22.66
N PRO A 130 -20.62 21.56 -22.65
CA PRO A 130 -19.74 21.51 -21.48
C PRO A 130 -19.20 22.89 -21.12
N GLU A 131 -19.39 23.28 -19.87
CA GLU A 131 -18.91 24.57 -19.35
C GLU A 131 -17.38 24.66 -19.40
N PRO A 132 -16.83 25.86 -19.71
CA PRO A 132 -15.40 26.08 -19.66
C PRO A 132 -14.89 25.89 -18.23
N GLU A 133 -13.63 25.45 -18.09
CA GLU A 133 -13.06 25.04 -16.80
C GLU A 133 -13.18 26.11 -15.70
N TRP A 134 -13.07 27.39 -16.06
CA TRP A 134 -13.20 28.53 -15.13
C TRP A 134 -14.62 28.73 -14.58
N ALA A 135 -15.63 28.17 -15.24
CA ALA A 135 -17.03 28.23 -14.79
C ALA A 135 -17.41 27.04 -13.91
N ARG A 136 -16.52 26.06 -13.72
CA ARG A 136 -16.79 24.88 -12.90
C ARG A 136 -16.66 25.20 -11.42
N GLU A 137 -17.52 24.58 -10.63
CA GLU A 137 -17.47 24.68 -9.18
C GLU A 137 -16.42 23.72 -8.62
N ARG A 138 -15.56 24.22 -7.72
CA ARG A 138 -14.64 23.39 -6.96
C ARG A 138 -15.31 23.00 -5.65
N VAL A 139 -15.73 21.75 -5.56
CA VAL A 139 -16.43 21.23 -4.39
C VAL A 139 -15.56 20.22 -3.66
N ARG A 140 -15.59 20.30 -2.34
CA ARG A 140 -14.94 19.36 -1.44
C ARG A 140 -15.94 18.27 -1.06
N VAL A 141 -15.69 17.03 -1.47
CA VAL A 141 -16.53 15.88 -1.10
C VAL A 141 -15.91 15.12 0.05
N GLY A 142 -16.48 15.30 1.24
CA GLY A 142 -15.96 14.67 2.44
C GLY A 142 -16.19 13.17 2.50
N GLY A 143 -15.12 12.41 2.74
CA GLY A 143 -15.16 10.95 2.86
C GLY A 143 -15.04 10.19 1.53
N ALA A 144 -14.70 10.84 0.43
CA ALA A 144 -14.54 10.22 -0.87
C ALA A 144 -13.25 9.37 -0.99
N LEU A 145 -12.25 9.57 -0.13
CA LEU A 145 -11.01 8.79 -0.11
C LEU A 145 -10.87 8.00 1.20
N CYS A 146 -10.38 6.77 1.12
CA CYS A 146 -9.98 5.98 2.29
C CYS A 146 -8.69 5.22 2.00
N THR A 147 -7.75 5.28 2.94
CA THR A 147 -6.54 4.45 2.92
C THR A 147 -6.51 3.57 4.16
N VAL A 148 -6.28 2.27 3.95
CA VAL A 148 -6.11 1.27 4.99
C VAL A 148 -4.70 0.72 4.86
N ALA A 149 -3.82 1.05 5.81
CA ALA A 149 -2.51 0.42 5.89
C ALA A 149 -2.60 -0.83 6.76
N MET A 150 -1.84 -1.84 6.40
CA MET A 150 -1.80 -3.11 7.12
C MET A 150 -0.41 -3.73 7.09
N ALA A 151 -0.10 -4.45 8.18
CA ALA A 151 1.07 -5.32 8.26
C ALA A 151 0.73 -6.69 7.66
N LEU A 152 1.63 -7.21 6.82
CA LEU A 152 1.53 -8.56 6.24
C LEU A 152 2.82 -9.35 6.54
N PRO A 153 2.79 -10.70 6.46
CA PRO A 153 4.01 -11.49 6.58
C PRO A 153 5.15 -10.99 5.67
N GLY A 154 6.28 -10.63 6.28
CA GLY A 154 7.44 -10.07 5.56
C GLY A 154 7.32 -8.60 5.15
N ILE A 155 6.21 -7.95 5.48
CA ILE A 155 5.91 -6.54 5.17
C ILE A 155 5.51 -5.87 6.50
N ALA A 156 6.51 -5.31 7.18
CA ALA A 156 6.32 -4.65 8.45
C ALA A 156 5.79 -3.22 8.28
N PHE A 157 5.07 -2.76 9.30
CA PHE A 157 4.53 -1.42 9.43
C PHE A 157 5.37 -0.61 10.41
N GLU A 158 5.95 0.50 9.97
CA GLU A 158 6.52 1.50 10.88
C GLU A 158 5.43 2.54 11.20
N ALA A 159 4.74 2.33 12.32
CA ALA A 159 3.65 3.17 12.82
C ALA A 159 4.08 4.60 13.21
N ASP A 160 5.39 4.80 13.30
CA ASP A 160 6.06 5.97 13.84
C ASP A 160 5.98 7.20 12.92
N GLU A 161 5.63 7.01 11.63
CA GLU A 161 5.51 8.06 10.63
C GLU A 161 4.07 8.14 10.07
N LEU A 162 3.54 9.37 9.90
CA LEU A 162 2.22 9.66 9.33
C LEU A 162 2.38 10.46 8.02
N PRO A 163 1.93 9.95 6.85
CA PRO A 163 1.44 8.58 6.64
C PRO A 163 2.60 7.56 6.78
N PRO A 164 2.27 6.30 7.10
CA PRO A 164 3.24 5.22 7.24
C PRO A 164 4.00 5.05 5.92
N ARG A 165 5.34 4.98 5.98
CA ARG A 165 6.19 4.83 4.78
C ARG A 165 6.49 3.38 4.41
N SER A 166 5.89 2.42 5.10
CA SER A 166 6.14 1.00 4.89
C SER A 166 4.91 0.18 5.30
N GLY A 167 4.60 -0.84 4.50
CA GLY A 167 3.38 -1.61 4.69
C GLY A 167 2.69 -1.95 3.37
N ALA A 168 1.59 -2.70 3.48
CA ALA A 168 0.63 -2.80 2.39
C ALA A 168 -0.47 -1.76 2.61
N GLU A 169 -0.81 -1.00 1.58
CA GLU A 169 -1.89 -0.02 1.64
C GLU A 169 -2.96 -0.35 0.63
N VAL A 170 -4.21 -0.34 1.08
CA VAL A 170 -5.39 -0.39 0.21
C VAL A 170 -6.00 1.00 0.19
N THR A 171 -6.17 1.55 -1.01
CA THR A 171 -6.83 2.83 -1.21
C THR A 171 -8.12 2.63 -1.99
N ILE A 172 -9.19 3.25 -1.49
CA ILE A 172 -10.50 3.31 -2.12
C ILE A 172 -10.85 4.77 -2.33
N GLU A 173 -11.19 5.11 -3.56
CA GLU A 173 -11.58 6.47 -3.95
C GLU A 173 -12.94 6.43 -4.66
N VAL A 174 -13.90 7.21 -4.19
CA VAL A 174 -15.17 7.45 -4.88
C VAL A 174 -14.98 8.66 -5.79
N ILE A 175 -14.77 8.39 -7.08
CA ILE A 175 -14.45 9.40 -8.10
C ILE A 175 -15.71 10.19 -8.49
N ALA A 176 -16.84 9.49 -8.66
CA ALA A 176 -18.11 10.11 -9.00
C ALA A 176 -19.28 9.34 -8.39
N ALA A 177 -20.25 10.04 -7.79
CA ALA A 177 -21.54 9.46 -7.41
C ALA A 177 -22.68 10.35 -7.90
N GLY A 178 -23.65 9.79 -8.61
CA GLY A 178 -24.76 10.55 -9.17
C GLY A 178 -25.57 9.81 -10.21
N SER A 179 -26.20 10.57 -11.09
CA SER A 179 -26.96 10.01 -12.21
C SER A 179 -26.09 9.11 -13.11
N ALA A 180 -26.73 8.15 -13.78
CA ALA A 180 -26.04 7.25 -14.72
C ALA A 180 -25.27 8.01 -15.82
N GLY A 181 -25.80 9.14 -16.29
CA GLY A 181 -25.12 9.99 -17.27
C GLY A 181 -23.83 10.62 -16.73
N VAL A 182 -23.83 11.07 -15.47
CA VAL A 182 -22.61 11.59 -14.82
C VAL A 182 -21.57 10.50 -14.64
N VAL A 183 -21.96 9.34 -14.12
CA VAL A 183 -21.04 8.21 -13.96
C VAL A 183 -20.46 7.81 -15.30
N TYR A 184 -21.29 7.64 -16.34
CA TYR A 184 -20.86 7.27 -17.69
C TYR A 184 -19.84 8.26 -18.27
N ARG A 185 -20.08 9.57 -18.17
CA ARG A 185 -19.18 10.61 -18.69
C ARG A 185 -17.84 10.69 -17.96
N ASN A 186 -17.80 10.30 -16.68
CA ASN A 186 -16.57 10.30 -15.89
C ASN A 186 -15.80 8.98 -15.97
N ARG A 187 -16.32 7.96 -16.66
CA ARG A 187 -15.59 6.69 -16.82
C ARG A 187 -14.29 6.94 -17.59
N PRO A 188 -13.14 6.43 -17.10
CA PRO A 188 -11.91 6.47 -17.86
C PRO A 188 -12.05 5.64 -19.14
N GLN A 189 -11.42 6.10 -20.22
CA GLN A 189 -11.29 5.30 -21.43
C GLN A 189 -10.29 4.17 -21.19
N PRO A 190 -10.61 2.93 -21.56
CA PRO A 190 -9.66 1.83 -21.44
C PRO A 190 -8.45 2.08 -22.36
N PHE A 191 -7.25 1.75 -21.88
CA PHE A 191 -6.09 1.72 -22.75
C PHE A 191 -6.26 0.58 -23.78
N PRO A 192 -5.83 0.74 -25.04
CA PRO A 192 -5.98 -0.31 -26.05
C PRO A 192 -5.37 -1.66 -25.66
N ALA A 193 -4.33 -1.66 -24.82
CA ALA A 193 -3.65 -2.86 -24.34
C ALA A 193 -4.33 -3.53 -23.14
N ASP A 194 -5.24 -2.83 -22.45
CA ASP A 194 -5.94 -3.32 -21.26
C ASP A 194 -7.46 -3.23 -21.49
N PRO A 195 -8.09 -4.27 -22.07
CA PRO A 195 -9.51 -4.26 -22.34
C PRO A 195 -10.32 -4.16 -21.03
N PRO A 196 -11.56 -3.60 -21.07
CA PRO A 196 -12.45 -3.62 -19.93
C PRO A 196 -12.67 -5.04 -19.41
N ILE A 197 -12.63 -5.19 -18.10
CA ILE A 197 -12.94 -6.45 -17.40
C ILE A 197 -14.28 -6.31 -16.66
N THR A 198 -14.85 -7.43 -16.24
CA THR A 198 -16.05 -7.43 -15.39
C THR A 198 -15.69 -8.02 -14.03
N VAL A 199 -16.02 -7.31 -12.96
CA VAL A 199 -15.83 -7.75 -11.57
C VAL A 199 -17.17 -7.60 -10.85
N ALA A 200 -17.64 -8.64 -10.16
CA ALA A 200 -18.96 -8.65 -9.52
C ALA A 200 -20.12 -8.15 -10.42
N GLY A 201 -20.05 -8.41 -11.73
CA GLY A 201 -21.09 -8.01 -12.69
C GLY A 201 -21.03 -6.53 -13.14
N ILE A 202 -20.05 -5.74 -12.69
CA ILE A 202 -19.86 -4.35 -13.13
C ILE A 202 -18.62 -4.19 -14.01
N PRO A 203 -18.63 -3.23 -14.97
CA PRO A 203 -17.47 -2.93 -15.78
C PRO A 203 -16.37 -2.26 -14.96
N CYS A 204 -15.14 -2.75 -15.12
CA CYS A 204 -13.92 -2.18 -14.58
C CYS A 204 -12.87 -2.03 -15.68
N VAL A 205 -11.98 -1.06 -15.51
CA VAL A 205 -10.79 -0.91 -16.35
C VAL A 205 -9.55 -0.84 -15.48
N ALA A 206 -8.45 -1.35 -16.01
CA ALA A 206 -7.14 -1.11 -15.43
C ALA A 206 -6.79 0.38 -15.46
N ALA A 207 -6.33 0.91 -14.34
CA ALA A 207 -5.71 2.23 -14.28
C ALA A 207 -4.20 2.10 -13.97
N GLN A 208 -3.51 3.23 -13.81
CA GLN A 208 -2.07 3.22 -13.57
C GLN A 208 -1.71 2.44 -12.29
N GLY A 209 -0.57 1.75 -12.33
CA GLY A 209 -0.09 0.97 -11.20
C GLY A 209 -0.89 -0.31 -10.98
N ASN A 210 -1.25 -0.57 -9.73
CA ASN A 210 -2.01 -1.75 -9.30
C ASN A 210 -3.42 -1.33 -8.86
N SER A 211 -4.21 -0.86 -9.82
CA SER A 211 -5.52 -0.27 -9.57
C SER A 211 -6.57 -0.69 -10.60
N LEU A 212 -7.83 -0.73 -10.15
CA LEU A 212 -9.01 -0.90 -10.97
C LEU A 212 -9.97 0.27 -10.75
N VAL A 213 -10.42 0.88 -11.85
CA VAL A 213 -11.51 1.85 -11.84
C VAL A 213 -12.78 1.15 -12.31
N CYS A 214 -13.77 1.08 -11.44
CA CYS A 214 -14.99 0.33 -11.62
C CYS A 214 -16.20 1.25 -11.55
N ALA A 215 -17.25 0.91 -12.31
CA ALA A 215 -18.46 1.72 -12.36
C ALA A 215 -19.71 0.88 -12.19
N THR A 216 -20.48 1.15 -11.13
CA THR A 216 -21.88 0.74 -11.05
C THR A 216 -22.74 1.63 -11.96
N LEU A 217 -24.06 1.54 -11.83
CA LEU A 217 -24.96 2.47 -12.49
C LEU A 217 -24.85 3.90 -11.93
N TYR A 218 -24.51 4.04 -10.64
CA TYR A 218 -24.61 5.31 -9.91
C TYR A 218 -23.32 5.75 -9.21
N VAL A 219 -22.29 4.90 -9.19
CA VAL A 219 -21.01 5.18 -8.53
C VAL A 219 -19.85 4.75 -9.42
N LEU A 220 -18.89 5.63 -9.62
CA LEU A 220 -17.57 5.39 -10.18
C LEU A 220 -16.57 5.44 -9.03
N PHE A 221 -15.76 4.40 -8.89
CA PHE A 221 -14.78 4.30 -7.83
C PHE A 221 -13.50 3.64 -8.33
N GLN A 222 -12.40 3.90 -7.62
CA GLN A 222 -11.12 3.25 -7.83
C GLN A 222 -10.74 2.47 -6.57
N VAL A 223 -10.19 1.28 -6.78
CA VAL A 223 -9.53 0.50 -5.74
C VAL A 223 -8.10 0.26 -6.18
N SER A 224 -7.14 0.49 -5.30
CA SER A 224 -5.73 0.20 -5.55
C SER A 224 -5.08 -0.43 -4.34
N MET A 225 -4.02 -1.20 -4.59
CA MET A 225 -3.17 -1.70 -3.53
C MET A 225 -1.70 -1.40 -3.84
N THR A 226 -0.99 -0.87 -2.87
CA THR A 226 0.46 -0.69 -2.92
C THR A 226 1.11 -1.55 -1.83
N VAL A 227 2.32 -2.01 -2.11
CA VAL A 227 3.14 -2.73 -1.13
C VAL A 227 4.50 -2.04 -1.11
N GLU A 228 4.83 -1.42 0.01
CA GLU A 228 6.11 -0.78 0.25
C GLU A 228 6.90 -1.55 1.29
N TYR A 229 8.17 -1.83 0.98
CA TYR A 229 9.05 -2.61 1.84
C TYR A 229 9.85 -1.71 2.79
N THR A 230 9.92 -2.08 4.06
CA THR A 230 10.95 -1.56 4.97
C THR A 230 12.35 -1.89 4.44
N ARG A 231 13.29 -0.94 4.54
CA ARG A 231 14.69 -1.10 4.07
C ARG A 231 15.50 -2.16 4.83
N GLN A 232 14.99 -2.70 5.94
CA GLN A 232 15.78 -3.53 6.88
C GLN A 232 15.59 -5.05 6.74
N VAL A 233 14.75 -5.54 5.83
CA VAL A 233 14.62 -6.99 5.57
C VAL A 233 15.63 -7.38 4.50
N ASP A 234 16.44 -8.41 4.78
CA ASP A 234 17.55 -8.91 3.97
C ASP A 234 17.29 -8.83 2.45
N GLU A 235 18.33 -8.41 1.72
CA GLU A 235 18.43 -8.07 0.29
C GLU A 235 17.92 -9.14 -0.70
N TYR A 236 17.41 -10.28 -0.21
CA TYR A 236 17.08 -11.49 -0.97
C TYR A 236 15.61 -11.94 -0.87
N THR A 237 14.70 -11.15 -0.29
CA THR A 237 13.32 -11.60 -0.05
C THR A 237 12.36 -11.22 -1.18
N ALA A 238 11.89 -12.22 -1.95
CA ALA A 238 10.72 -12.09 -2.81
C ALA A 238 9.42 -11.94 -1.99
N ILE A 239 8.44 -11.15 -2.45
CA ILE A 239 7.07 -11.30 -1.93
C ILE A 239 6.53 -12.63 -2.41
N ARG A 240 5.92 -13.36 -1.49
CA ARG A 240 5.27 -14.63 -1.78
C ARG A 240 3.81 -14.54 -1.41
N TYR A 241 2.93 -14.84 -2.34
CA TYR A 241 1.50 -14.94 -2.14
C TYR A 241 1.07 -16.41 -2.22
N LEU A 242 0.21 -16.85 -1.30
CA LEU A 242 -0.47 -18.14 -1.36
C LEU A 242 -1.92 -17.92 -1.78
N HIS A 243 -2.25 -18.33 -3.01
CA HIS A 243 -3.60 -18.24 -3.57
C HIS A 243 -4.13 -19.66 -3.83
N GLY A 244 -5.14 -20.07 -3.08
CA GLY A 244 -5.59 -21.47 -3.06
C GLY A 244 -4.44 -22.39 -2.61
N THR A 245 -3.96 -23.25 -3.50
CA THR A 245 -2.82 -24.15 -3.27
C THR A 245 -1.52 -23.69 -3.93
N GLU A 246 -1.55 -22.60 -4.71
CA GLU A 246 -0.41 -22.13 -5.48
C GLU A 246 0.33 -21.02 -4.73
N THR A 247 1.66 -21.13 -4.68
CA THR A 247 2.52 -20.03 -4.21
C THR A 247 3.10 -19.30 -5.40
N VAL A 248 2.80 -18.01 -5.53
CA VAL A 248 3.36 -17.11 -6.54
C VAL A 248 4.37 -16.21 -5.85
N ALA A 249 5.53 -15.97 -6.49
CA ALA A 249 6.59 -15.15 -5.92
C ALA A 249 7.05 -14.08 -6.92
N PHE A 250 7.33 -12.89 -6.42
CA PHE A 250 7.89 -11.77 -7.17
C PHE A 250 9.10 -11.20 -6.44
N GLY A 251 10.20 -10.96 -7.16
CA GLY A 251 11.40 -10.37 -6.60
C GLY A 251 11.15 -9.00 -5.95
N ARG A 252 11.97 -8.63 -4.97
CA ARG A 252 11.91 -7.31 -4.32
C ARG A 252 12.26 -6.17 -5.27
N GLU A 253 13.24 -6.42 -6.14
CA GLU A 253 13.69 -5.51 -7.20
C GLU A 253 13.35 -6.12 -8.55
N PRO A 254 12.05 -6.20 -8.89
CA PRO A 254 11.63 -6.80 -10.14
C PRO A 254 12.14 -5.93 -11.30
N ASP A 255 12.59 -6.59 -12.36
CA ASP A 255 12.80 -5.88 -13.62
C ASP A 255 11.46 -5.37 -14.18
N LYS A 256 11.48 -4.62 -15.29
CA LYS A 256 10.27 -4.03 -15.86
C LYS A 256 9.20 -5.07 -16.23
N ASP A 257 9.62 -6.24 -16.71
CA ASP A 257 8.71 -7.30 -17.16
C ASP A 257 8.14 -8.07 -15.97
N GLU A 258 8.96 -8.35 -14.96
CA GLU A 258 8.51 -8.91 -13.70
C GLU A 258 7.57 -7.96 -12.95
N LEU A 259 7.88 -6.66 -12.89
CA LEU A 259 7.02 -5.66 -12.26
C LEU A 259 5.67 -5.57 -12.97
N ARG A 260 5.66 -5.64 -14.31
CA ARG A 260 4.44 -5.69 -15.10
C ARG A 260 3.62 -6.94 -14.77
N ARG A 261 4.25 -8.12 -14.74
CA ARG A 261 3.59 -9.39 -14.36
C ARG A 261 3.07 -9.36 -12.93
N GLN A 262 3.83 -8.81 -12.00
CA GLN A 262 3.42 -8.63 -10.61
C GLN A 262 2.16 -7.76 -10.53
N ARG A 263 2.17 -6.57 -11.11
CA ARG A 263 1.02 -5.66 -11.09
C ARG A 263 -0.20 -6.26 -11.77
N GLU A 264 -0.02 -6.96 -12.89
CA GLU A 264 -1.11 -7.63 -13.59
C GLU A 264 -1.72 -8.75 -12.74
N TRP A 265 -0.87 -9.53 -12.06
CA TRP A 265 -1.31 -10.59 -11.16
C TRP A 265 -2.00 -10.04 -9.90
N GLU A 266 -1.39 -9.07 -9.21
CA GLU A 266 -1.98 -8.43 -8.03
C GLU A 266 -3.32 -7.76 -8.37
N ARG A 267 -3.43 -7.13 -9.55
CA ARG A 267 -4.66 -6.51 -10.02
C ARG A 267 -5.77 -7.54 -10.29
N SER A 268 -5.42 -8.64 -10.94
CA SER A 268 -6.39 -9.68 -11.35
C SER A 268 -6.83 -10.59 -10.21
N VAL A 269 -6.00 -10.72 -9.17
CA VAL A 269 -6.27 -11.56 -8.00
C VAL A 269 -6.66 -10.69 -6.79
N ILE A 270 -5.75 -9.85 -6.29
CA ILE A 270 -5.95 -9.15 -5.02
C ILE A 270 -6.89 -7.94 -5.15
N VAL A 271 -6.60 -7.02 -6.07
CA VAL A 271 -7.44 -5.82 -6.26
C VAL A 271 -8.84 -6.21 -6.71
N ARG A 272 -8.97 -7.30 -7.48
CA ARG A 272 -10.26 -7.88 -7.83
C ARG A 272 -11.09 -8.25 -6.59
N GLU A 273 -10.53 -9.01 -5.65
CA GLU A 273 -11.24 -9.39 -4.40
C GLU A 273 -11.65 -8.15 -3.58
N LEU A 274 -10.79 -7.13 -3.53
CA LEU A 274 -11.11 -5.86 -2.88
C LEU A 274 -12.28 -5.14 -3.58
N VAL A 275 -12.31 -5.14 -4.92
CA VAL A 275 -13.43 -4.60 -5.70
C VAL A 275 -14.72 -5.39 -5.42
N GLU A 276 -14.68 -6.72 -5.38
CA GLU A 276 -15.86 -7.54 -5.09
C GLU A 276 -16.45 -7.18 -3.70
N ALA A 277 -15.58 -6.98 -2.70
CA ALA A 277 -15.98 -6.53 -1.36
C ALA A 277 -16.62 -5.12 -1.35
N VAL A 278 -16.11 -4.20 -2.18
CA VAL A 278 -16.64 -2.84 -2.33
C VAL A 278 -17.98 -2.83 -3.04
N VAL A 279 -18.11 -3.59 -4.13
CA VAL A 279 -19.36 -3.68 -4.91
C VAL A 279 -20.50 -4.26 -4.07
N ALA A 280 -20.21 -5.19 -3.17
CA ALA A 280 -21.21 -5.70 -2.23
C ALA A 280 -21.83 -4.60 -1.31
N LYS A 281 -21.20 -3.43 -1.21
CA LYS A 281 -21.66 -2.31 -0.36
C LYS A 281 -22.15 -1.10 -1.16
N LEU A 282 -22.30 -1.23 -2.48
CA LEU A 282 -22.83 -0.21 -3.40
C LEU A 282 -24.11 -0.69 -4.08
#